data_AF-A0AAV4GTF7-F1
#
_entry.id   AF-A0AAV4GTF7-F1
#
_cell.length_a   1.000
_cell.length_b   1.000
_cell.length_c   1.000
_cell.angle_alpha   90.00
_cell.angle_beta   90.00
_cell.angle_gamma   90.00
#
_symmetry.space_group_name_H-M   'P 1'
#
loop_
_entity.id
_entity.type
_entity.pdbx_description
1 polymer ?
#
loop_
_entity_poly.entity_id
_entity_poly.type
_entity_poly.pdbx_seq_one_letter_code
_entity_poly.pdbx_strand_id
1 'polypeptide(L)'
;MAPLRNSFLIRPVYDLLSSNKNLVRWGMSDDPTCPLCHGRQTTEHVLSKCKVALSQGRYTWRHNRVHQELASVICTAKGQPYPPSPSFSIFTT
;
A
#
# COMPACT_ATOMS: atom_id res chain seq x y z
N MET A 1 0.97 -9.22 -22.79
CA MET A 1 0.02 -8.83 -21.72
C MET A 1 0.79 -8.21 -20.56
N ALA A 2 1.15 -6.92 -20.65
CA ALA A 2 1.94 -6.20 -19.63
C ALA A 2 1.59 -4.71 -19.35
N PRO A 3 0.45 -4.12 -19.83
CA PRO A 3 0.21 -2.69 -19.59
C PRO A 3 -0.06 -2.35 -18.11
N LEU A 4 -0.66 -3.28 -17.36
CA LEU A 4 -1.05 -3.06 -15.97
C LEU A 4 0.15 -2.97 -15.02
N ARG A 5 1.20 -3.79 -15.23
CA ARG A 5 2.39 -3.83 -14.36
C ARG A 5 3.15 -2.51 -14.36
N ASN A 6 3.27 -1.87 -15.53
CA ASN A 6 3.96 -0.59 -15.66
C ASN A 6 3.13 0.57 -15.11
N SER A 7 1.80 0.50 -15.28
CA SER A 7 0.89 1.54 -14.79
C SER A 7 0.96 1.72 -13.26
N PHE A 8 1.15 0.64 -12.51
CA PHE A 8 1.25 0.70 -11.04
C PHE A 8 2.53 1.43 -10.57
N LEU A 9 3.64 1.30 -11.30
CA LEU A 9 4.90 1.96 -10.96
C LEU A 9 4.89 3.45 -11.35
N ILE A 10 4.26 3.76 -12.48
CA ILE A 10 4.28 5.11 -13.07
C ILE A 10 3.30 6.04 -12.35
N ARG A 11 2.07 5.58 -12.08
CA ARG A 11 1.00 6.41 -11.47
C ARG A 11 1.36 7.07 -10.12
N PRO A 12 2.04 6.41 -9.16
CA PRO A 12 2.42 7.07 -7.91
C PRO A 12 3.42 8.22 -8.12
N VAL A 13 4.33 8.08 -9.10
CA VAL A 13 5.33 9.12 -9.43
C VAL A 13 4.65 10.39 -9.94
N TYR A 14 3.60 10.24 -10.74
CA TYR A 14 2.84 11.35 -11.32
C TYR A 14 1.63 11.78 -10.48
N ASP A 15 1.52 11.34 -9.20
CA ASP A 15 0.38 11.65 -8.31
C ASP A 15 -0.98 11.34 -8.97
N LEU A 16 -1.06 10.25 -9.74
CA LEU A 16 -2.27 9.80 -10.46
C LEU A 16 -3.05 8.72 -9.70
N LEU A 17 -2.64 8.41 -8.46
CA LEU A 17 -3.36 7.47 -7.62
C LEU A 17 -4.58 8.15 -6.98
N SER A 18 -5.59 7.35 -6.63
CA SER A 18 -6.80 7.78 -5.93
C SER A 18 -6.52 8.11 -4.46
N SER A 19 -5.66 9.08 -4.19
CA SER A 19 -5.51 9.71 -2.87
C SER A 19 -6.67 10.67 -2.61
N ASN A 20 -7.06 10.91 -1.35
CA ASN A 20 -8.19 11.81 -1.06
C ASN A 20 -7.97 13.21 -1.65
N LYS A 21 -6.73 13.73 -1.68
CA LYS A 21 -6.40 14.96 -2.42
C LYS A 21 -6.83 14.89 -3.90
N ASN A 22 -6.55 13.78 -4.57
CA ASN A 22 -6.89 13.62 -5.98
C ASN A 22 -8.38 13.34 -6.18
N LEU A 23 -9.03 12.64 -5.25
CA LEU A 23 -10.48 12.46 -5.27
C LEU A 23 -11.22 13.80 -5.16
N VAL A 24 -10.75 14.70 -4.29
CA VAL A 24 -11.26 16.08 -4.22
C VAL A 24 -11.01 16.82 -5.53
N ARG A 25 -9.82 16.68 -6.12
CA ARG A 25 -9.50 17.29 -7.43
C ARG A 25 -10.41 16.77 -8.55
N TRP A 26 -10.85 15.52 -8.48
CA TRP A 26 -11.75 14.89 -9.45
C TRP A 26 -13.23 15.11 -9.14
N GLY A 27 -13.58 15.83 -8.08
CA GLY A 27 -14.96 16.05 -7.66
C GLY A 27 -15.67 14.79 -7.15
N MET A 28 -14.90 13.80 -6.68
CA MET A 28 -15.41 12.51 -6.16
C MET A 28 -15.47 12.47 -4.63
N SER A 29 -14.89 13.47 -3.95
CA SER A 29 -14.89 13.59 -2.48
C SER A 29 -14.78 15.07 -2.11
N ASP A 30 -15.25 15.41 -0.90
CA ASP A 30 -15.21 16.79 -0.39
C ASP A 30 -14.01 17.04 0.54
N ASP A 31 -13.43 15.98 1.11
CA ASP A 31 -12.39 16.10 2.13
C ASP A 31 -11.04 15.49 1.68
N PRO A 32 -9.96 16.29 1.60
CA PRO A 32 -8.63 15.80 1.25
C PRO A 32 -7.85 15.20 2.45
N THR A 33 -8.46 15.08 3.63
CA THR A 33 -7.77 14.61 4.85
C THR A 33 -7.54 13.10 4.86
N CYS A 34 -6.51 12.69 5.59
CA CYS A 34 -6.18 11.29 5.82
C CYS A 34 -7.02 10.74 6.97
N PRO A 35 -7.70 9.60 6.81
CA PRO A 35 -8.57 9.05 7.85
C PRO A 35 -7.81 8.56 9.10
N LEU A 36 -6.47 8.45 9.02
CA LEU A 36 -5.65 7.96 10.13
C LEU A 36 -5.07 9.08 10.98
N CYS A 37 -4.52 10.11 10.33
CA CYS A 37 -3.79 11.17 11.02
C CYS A 37 -4.42 12.56 10.82
N HIS A 38 -5.57 12.64 10.12
CA HIS A 38 -6.31 13.87 9.82
C HIS A 38 -5.50 14.96 9.10
N GLY A 39 -4.30 14.63 8.59
CA GLY A 39 -3.45 15.51 7.78
C GLY A 39 -3.82 15.42 6.31
N ARG A 40 -3.29 16.32 5.47
CA ARG A 40 -3.54 16.29 4.02
C ARG A 40 -3.04 14.98 3.39
N GLN A 41 -3.94 14.24 2.76
CA GLN A 41 -3.63 12.92 2.18
C GLN A 41 -3.23 13.04 0.71
N THR A 42 -1.93 13.25 0.48
CA THR A 42 -1.31 13.11 -0.85
C THR A 42 -0.97 11.65 -1.16
N THR A 43 -0.64 11.34 -2.41
CA THR A 43 -0.12 10.01 -2.77
C THR A 43 1.14 9.66 -1.97
N GLU A 44 2.06 10.60 -1.81
CA GLU A 44 3.26 10.43 -0.98
C GLU A 44 2.91 10.19 0.51
N HIS A 45 1.88 10.86 1.02
CA HIS A 45 1.38 10.64 2.38
C HIS A 45 0.98 9.19 2.63
N VAL A 46 0.20 8.61 1.71
CA VAL A 46 -0.27 7.23 1.82
C VAL A 46 0.88 6.24 1.67
N LEU A 47 1.90 6.57 0.87
CA LEU A 47 3.01 5.65 0.58
C LEU A 47 4.15 5.68 1.61
N SER A 48 4.45 6.84 2.21
CA SER A 48 5.64 6.96 3.07
C SER A 48 5.55 7.96 4.23
N LYS A 49 4.68 9.00 4.17
CA LYS A 49 4.72 10.10 5.16
C LYS A 49 3.68 10.05 6.27
N CYS A 50 2.77 9.07 6.30
CA CYS A 50 1.75 9.01 7.35
C CYS A 50 2.37 8.55 8.68
N LYS A 51 2.43 9.46 9.66
CA LYS A 51 3.00 9.18 11.00
C LYS A 51 2.28 8.04 11.73
N VAL A 52 0.94 8.03 11.66
CA VAL A 52 0.11 6.99 12.29
C VAL A 52 0.31 5.64 11.59
N ALA A 53 0.39 5.63 10.25
CA ALA A 53 0.67 4.40 9.52
C ALA A 53 2.06 3.84 9.82
N LEU A 54 3.05 4.73 10.02
CA LEU A 54 4.40 4.36 10.44
C LEU A 54 4.41 3.79 11.85
N SER A 55 3.83 4.50 12.83
CA SER A 55 3.81 4.08 14.24
C SER A 55 3.06 2.78 14.45
N GLN A 56 1.97 2.58 13.71
CA GLN A 56 1.22 1.33 13.75
C GLN A 56 1.97 0.18 13.06
N GLY A 57 2.96 0.44 12.19
CA GLY A 57 3.69 -0.62 11.47
C GLY A 57 3.03 -1.07 10.15
N ARG A 58 2.06 -0.29 9.63
CA ARG A 58 1.32 -0.62 8.39
C ARG A 58 2.25 -0.72 7.18
N TYR A 59 3.30 0.10 7.12
CA TYR A 59 4.29 0.03 6.04
C TYR A 59 5.07 -1.29 6.08
N THR A 60 5.50 -1.73 7.26
CA THR A 60 6.21 -3.00 7.45
C THR A 60 5.34 -4.16 6.99
N TRP A 61 4.06 -4.16 7.33
CA TRP A 61 3.14 -5.21 6.87
C TRP A 61 2.93 -5.22 5.37
N ARG A 62 2.73 -4.07 4.72
CA ARG A 62 2.59 -4.00 3.26
C ARG A 62 3.83 -4.57 2.56
N HIS A 63 5.02 -4.21 3.03
CA HIS A 63 6.27 -4.75 2.49
C HIS A 63 6.41 -6.25 2.73
N ASN A 64 6.17 -6.69 3.97
CA ASN A 64 6.25 -8.11 4.31
C ASN A 64 5.24 -8.94 3.53
N ARG A 65 4.04 -8.41 3.26
CA ARG A 65 3.03 -9.12 2.45
C ARG A 65 3.53 -9.36 1.04
N VAL A 66 4.14 -8.37 0.39
CA VAL A 66 4.73 -8.54 -0.94
C VAL A 66 5.86 -9.58 -0.92
N HIS A 67 6.71 -9.55 0.10
CA HIS A 67 7.77 -10.56 0.26
C HIS A 67 7.22 -11.97 0.46
N GLN A 68 6.12 -12.13 1.21
CA GLN A 68 5.46 -13.42 1.42
C GLN A 68 4.88 -13.98 0.12
N GLU A 69 4.19 -13.15 -0.66
CA GLU A 69 3.66 -13.59 -1.96
C GLU A 69 4.78 -13.97 -2.93
N LEU A 70 5.89 -13.24 -2.92
CA LEU A 70 7.03 -13.60 -3.76
C LEU A 70 7.66 -14.92 -3.30
N ALA A 71 7.85 -15.09 -2.00
CA ALA A 71 8.39 -16.33 -1.43
C ALA A 71 7.47 -17.53 -1.69
N SER A 72 6.15 -17.37 -1.61
CA SER A 72 5.18 -18.44 -1.88
C SER A 72 5.28 -18.92 -3.33
N VAL A 73 5.36 -18.00 -4.30
CA VAL A 73 5.54 -18.32 -5.71
C VAL A 73 6.85 -19.04 -5.95
N ILE A 74 7.95 -18.59 -5.33
CA ILE A 74 9.27 -19.24 -5.46
C ILE A 74 9.26 -20.64 -4.84
N CYS A 75 8.71 -20.81 -3.63
CA CYS A 75 8.61 -22.11 -2.98
C CYS A 75 7.79 -23.09 -3.83
N THR A 76 6.65 -22.63 -4.37
CA THR A 76 5.79 -23.41 -5.27
C THR A 76 6.56 -23.84 -6.52
N ALA A 77 7.31 -22.93 -7.15
CA ALA A 77 8.12 -23.24 -8.33
C ALA A 77 9.25 -24.25 -8.05
N LYS A 78 9.76 -24.29 -6.80
CA LYS A 78 10.77 -25.26 -6.35
C LYS A 78 10.19 -26.57 -5.84
N GLY A 79 8.86 -26.75 -5.83
CA GLY A 79 8.20 -27.92 -5.25
C GLY A 79 8.39 -28.04 -3.73
N GLN A 80 8.67 -26.93 -3.05
CA GLN A 80 8.88 -26.88 -1.60
C GLN A 80 7.64 -26.31 -0.90
N PRO A 81 7.24 -26.84 0.26
CA PRO A 81 6.17 -26.26 1.05
C PRO A 81 6.59 -24.88 1.58
N TYR A 82 5.76 -23.87 1.34
CA TYR A 82 5.95 -22.54 1.92
C TYR A 82 5.55 -22.58 3.41
N PRO A 83 6.41 -22.14 4.35
CA PRO A 83 6.08 -22.15 5.77
C PRO A 83 4.92 -21.18 6.07
N PRO A 84 4.07 -21.48 7.07
CA PRO A 84 2.97 -20.60 7.44
C PRO A 84 3.51 -19.22 7.81
N SER A 85 2.91 -18.18 7.23
CA SER A 85 3.29 -16.80 7.52
C SER A 85 3.11 -16.52 9.02
N PRO A 86 4.08 -15.84 9.69
CA PRO A 86 3.86 -15.40 11.05
C PRO A 86 2.59 -14.56 11.12
N SER A 87 1.79 -14.75 12.17
CA SER A 87 0.57 -14.00 12.42
C SER A 87 0.93 -12.53 12.61
N PHE A 88 0.77 -11.72 11.57
CA PHE A 88 0.86 -10.28 11.71
C PHE A 88 -0.44 -9.77 12.29
N SER A 89 -0.36 -9.15 13.48
CA SER A 89 -1.49 -8.46 14.10
C SER A 89 -2.09 -7.47 13.12
N ILE A 90 -3.40 -7.59 12.87
CA ILE A 90 -4.16 -6.60 12.10
C ILE A 90 -4.10 -5.30 12.91
N PHE A 91 -3.56 -4.25 12.32
CA PHE A 91 -3.44 -2.95 12.97
C PHE A 91 -4.83 -2.45 13.35
N THR A 92 -5.12 -2.40 14.65
CA THR A 92 -6.36 -1.81 15.17
C THR A 92 -6.36 -0.31 14.89
N THR A 93 -7.52 0.17 14.45
CA THR A 93 -7.75 1.57 14.07
C THR A 93 -8.11 2.37 15.31
#